data_AF-A0A8J7YE39-F1
#
_entry.id   AF-A0A8J7YE39-F1
#
_cell.length_a   1.000
_cell.length_b   1.000
_cell.length_c   1.000
_cell.angle_alpha   90.00
_cell.angle_beta   90.00
_cell.angle_gamma   90.00
#
_symmetry.space_group_name_H-M   'P 1'
#
loop_
_entity.id
_entity.type
_entity.pdbx_description
1 polymer ?
#
loop_
_entity_poly.entity_id
_entity_poly.type
_entity_poly.pdbx_seq_one_letter_code
_entity_poly.pdbx_strand_id
1 'polypeptide(L)'
;MESGGLDSERVERDDDLEPISDDLDPIGDAPAGGDEATTGAHALPGPTRPGLFDRDPADVDAAVPADVPVDRGIPPTPSHGSEAGGAPATGPGDPGDGTGGEAGFGGAPDDQEMPLADHVEEMAMRLFVVVGVMSVVAVLTLPVSDELINFLWYSFLDGPAEACGQVAVEAQQGGAAAGPSGVDCPHVYSPLALIFARLKVASLVGMIVALPVFVYETYLFMRPGLYPRERRYYLAAVPTSLVLAAIGVSFAYFAVLRAMFDYFSVYSDRAADLAFGLGDTFSLMVLMLGFFALVFQIPLFVMLAIMMGVTTRRWLVERRLYFWGGFAAVAFVFSPDPTGMAPLMVAVTMIGLFEGTLLLLKWTGSSSPIPSIDDLTDRRPTIYALFALVGYVVSPLPVPTGYYEELPATVTDTLATVGLAPPILVGGGLIVLFELTAYLNKNYYGSVRLWRGLRRARLPLWAVAIVVGYLSSPDPALFRLVQQFSVEPTVAAAVAVGLVVLFEGTLALARWRSGDPEDDRDAEFEAET
;
A
#
# COMPACT_ATOMS: atom_id res chain seq x y z
N MET A 1 -85.67 -21.88 39.56
CA MET A 1 -86.09 -20.64 38.87
C MET A 1 -84.99 -20.31 37.90
N GLU A 2 -85.04 -20.92 36.70
CA GLU A 2 -85.52 -20.32 35.43
C GLU A 2 -84.40 -19.48 34.78
N SER A 3 -83.71 -19.99 33.75
CA SER A 3 -83.98 -19.88 32.27
C SER A 3 -83.73 -18.47 31.71
N GLY A 4 -83.13 -18.22 30.54
CA GLY A 4 -82.50 -18.99 29.46
C GLY A 4 -81.39 -18.10 28.83
N GLY A 5 -80.66 -18.43 27.76
CA GLY A 5 -80.94 -19.32 26.64
C GLY A 5 -81.11 -18.49 25.35
N LEU A 6 -80.08 -18.54 24.46
CA LEU A 6 -80.14 -18.36 22.99
C LEU A 6 -80.30 -16.89 22.50
N ASP A 7 -79.73 -16.40 21.38
CA ASP A 7 -79.38 -17.01 20.10
C ASP A 7 -78.22 -16.30 19.38
N SER A 8 -77.55 -17.09 18.54
CA SER A 8 -76.64 -16.69 17.46
C SER A 8 -77.41 -16.58 16.14
N GLU A 9 -77.14 -15.57 15.31
CA GLU A 9 -77.36 -15.67 13.87
C GLU A 9 -76.16 -15.11 13.07
N ARG A 10 -75.82 -15.88 12.03
CA ARG A 10 -74.72 -15.78 11.08
C ARG A 10 -75.36 -15.65 9.70
N VAL A 11 -75.05 -14.60 8.95
CA VAL A 11 -75.33 -14.43 7.50
C VAL A 11 -74.43 -13.26 7.06
N GLU A 12 -73.65 -13.20 5.98
CA GLU A 12 -73.23 -14.05 4.87
C GLU A 12 -71.87 -13.49 4.38
N ARG A 13 -71.11 -14.34 3.68
CA ARG A 13 -69.87 -14.03 2.95
C ARG A 13 -70.29 -13.76 1.50
N ASP A 14 -69.68 -12.80 0.81
CA ASP A 14 -69.38 -12.93 -0.63
C ASP A 14 -68.25 -11.97 -1.04
N ASP A 15 -67.35 -12.57 -1.82
CA ASP A 15 -66.17 -12.02 -2.50
C ASP A 15 -66.58 -11.29 -3.81
N ASP A 16 -65.54 -10.81 -4.52
CA ASP A 16 -65.48 -10.36 -5.93
C ASP A 16 -65.22 -8.84 -6.09
N LEU A 17 -63.97 -8.44 -6.35
CA LEU A 17 -63.29 -8.38 -7.67
C LEU A 17 -63.95 -7.37 -8.62
N GLU A 18 -63.24 -6.28 -8.93
CA GLU A 18 -62.72 -5.96 -10.29
C GLU A 18 -62.35 -4.46 -10.49
N PRO A 19 -61.52 -4.16 -11.50
CA PRO A 19 -60.65 -2.98 -11.60
C PRO A 19 -61.27 -1.87 -12.46
N ILE A 20 -60.64 -0.69 -12.52
CA ILE A 20 -61.02 0.35 -13.49
C ILE A 20 -59.80 0.84 -14.27
N SER A 21 -60.04 0.90 -15.58
CA SER A 21 -59.18 0.96 -16.75
C SER A 21 -58.79 2.37 -17.21
N ASP A 22 -57.82 2.37 -18.13
CA ASP A 22 -57.55 3.37 -19.16
C ASP A 22 -58.80 3.94 -19.84
N ASP A 23 -58.73 5.21 -20.27
CA ASP A 23 -59.28 5.67 -21.55
C ASP A 23 -58.55 6.94 -22.05
N LEU A 24 -58.15 6.86 -23.32
CA LEU A 24 -57.67 7.92 -24.24
C LEU A 24 -58.86 8.83 -24.63
N ASP A 25 -58.68 10.04 -25.19
CA ASP A 25 -58.64 10.25 -26.66
C ASP A 25 -58.42 11.75 -27.06
N PRO A 26 -58.26 12.11 -28.37
CA PRO A 26 -57.30 13.08 -28.91
C PRO A 26 -57.95 14.29 -29.64
N ILE A 27 -57.16 15.09 -30.40
CA ILE A 27 -57.46 15.89 -31.63
C ILE A 27 -56.18 16.71 -31.96
N GLY A 28 -55.46 16.55 -33.09
CA GLY A 28 -55.71 17.11 -34.46
C GLY A 28 -54.94 18.45 -34.61
N ASP A 29 -54.10 18.78 -35.60
CA ASP A 29 -54.10 18.48 -37.04
C ASP A 29 -52.70 18.70 -37.69
N ALA A 30 -52.44 17.96 -38.78
CA ALA A 30 -51.47 18.29 -39.84
C ALA A 30 -52.20 19.00 -41.00
N PRO A 31 -51.53 19.70 -41.95
CA PRO A 31 -51.08 19.05 -43.20
C PRO A 31 -49.77 19.65 -43.81
N ALA A 32 -48.87 18.89 -44.43
CA ALA A 32 -48.78 18.37 -45.82
C ALA A 32 -48.21 19.34 -46.90
N GLY A 33 -47.26 18.83 -47.72
CA GLY A 33 -46.79 19.34 -49.03
C GLY A 33 -45.65 20.36 -48.95
N GLY A 34 -44.62 20.40 -49.80
CA GLY A 34 -44.30 19.76 -51.08
C GLY A 34 -42.95 20.33 -51.58
N ASP A 35 -42.52 19.86 -52.74
CA ASP A 35 -41.21 19.99 -53.37
C ASP A 35 -40.66 21.41 -53.68
N GLU A 36 -39.38 21.42 -54.07
CA GLU A 36 -38.65 22.39 -54.93
C GLU A 36 -37.64 23.39 -54.30
N ALA A 37 -36.37 23.07 -54.57
CA ALA A 37 -35.42 23.86 -55.36
C ALA A 37 -34.92 25.26 -54.90
N THR A 38 -33.61 25.28 -54.64
CA THR A 38 -32.61 26.31 -55.02
C THR A 38 -32.74 27.74 -54.45
N THR A 39 -31.70 28.17 -53.71
CA THR A 39 -30.76 29.29 -54.05
C THR A 39 -30.23 29.96 -52.78
N GLY A 40 -28.91 30.20 -52.72
CA GLY A 40 -28.38 31.39 -52.05
C GLY A 40 -27.45 31.19 -50.85
N ALA A 41 -26.15 31.14 -51.16
CA ALA A 41 -24.98 31.49 -50.36
C ALA A 41 -25.17 32.31 -49.07
N HIS A 42 -24.48 31.94 -47.98
CA HIS A 42 -23.21 32.55 -47.58
C HIS A 42 -22.62 31.88 -46.32
N ALA A 43 -21.29 31.80 -46.30
CA ALA A 43 -20.42 31.05 -45.41
C ALA A 43 -20.34 31.58 -43.96
N LEU A 44 -20.07 30.68 -43.00
CA LEU A 44 -18.83 30.64 -42.18
C LEU A 44 -18.79 29.35 -41.32
N PRO A 45 -17.64 28.66 -41.18
CA PRO A 45 -17.56 27.34 -40.54
C PRO A 45 -17.24 27.42 -39.04
N GLY A 46 -17.87 26.55 -38.25
CA GLY A 46 -17.44 26.23 -36.89
C GLY A 46 -16.28 25.23 -36.89
N PRO A 47 -15.37 25.25 -35.89
CA PRO A 47 -14.23 24.35 -35.84
C PRO A 47 -14.65 22.96 -35.34
N THR A 48 -14.69 22.01 -36.26
CA THR A 48 -14.64 20.56 -35.98
C THR A 48 -13.25 20.18 -35.49
N ARG A 49 -13.19 19.42 -34.40
CA ARG A 49 -11.98 18.80 -33.85
C ARG A 49 -11.48 17.68 -34.81
N PRO A 50 -10.19 17.61 -35.17
CA PRO A 50 -9.66 16.45 -35.87
C PRO A 50 -9.40 15.28 -34.91
N GLY A 51 -9.73 14.07 -35.37
CA GLY A 51 -9.48 12.81 -34.69
C GLY A 51 -8.00 12.44 -34.61
N LEU A 52 -7.71 11.46 -33.75
CA LEU A 52 -6.38 11.04 -33.27
C LEU A 52 -5.51 10.31 -34.31
N PHE A 53 -5.89 10.23 -35.58
CA PHE A 53 -5.14 9.51 -36.60
C PHE A 53 -5.20 10.22 -37.95
N ASP A 54 -4.58 11.40 -38.02
CA ASP A 54 -4.09 11.98 -39.27
C ASP A 54 -2.99 12.99 -38.91
N ARG A 55 -1.73 12.57 -39.00
CA ARG A 55 -0.58 13.47 -39.03
C ARG A 55 0.36 13.01 -40.13
N ASP A 56 0.56 13.92 -41.07
CA ASP A 56 1.51 13.85 -42.18
C ASP A 56 2.96 13.75 -41.63
N PRO A 57 3.87 12.93 -42.19
CA PRO A 57 5.22 12.72 -41.64
C PRO A 57 6.19 13.91 -41.76
N ALA A 58 5.75 15.09 -42.20
CA ALA A 58 6.63 16.21 -42.54
C ALA A 58 6.87 17.25 -41.44
N ASP A 59 6.24 17.13 -40.25
CA ASP A 59 6.31 18.15 -39.18
C ASP A 59 7.14 17.75 -37.94
N VAL A 60 8.10 16.83 -38.10
CA VAL A 60 9.04 16.47 -37.02
C VAL A 60 10.44 17.00 -37.32
N ASP A 61 10.59 18.32 -37.37
CA ASP A 61 11.90 18.95 -37.28
C ASP A 61 11.78 20.38 -36.72
N ALA A 62 11.44 20.47 -35.44
CA ALA A 62 11.77 21.65 -34.63
C ALA A 62 11.81 21.32 -33.13
N ALA A 63 12.94 21.68 -32.52
CA ALA A 63 13.23 21.72 -31.07
C ALA A 63 13.86 20.47 -30.43
N VAL A 64 15.13 20.23 -30.76
CA VAL A 64 16.10 19.62 -29.83
C VAL A 64 17.09 20.72 -29.40
N PRO A 65 17.29 20.98 -28.09
CA PRO A 65 18.34 21.90 -27.65
C PRO A 65 19.73 21.27 -27.83
N ALA A 66 20.63 22.00 -28.47
CA ALA A 66 22.04 21.68 -28.57
C ALA A 66 22.71 21.83 -27.19
N ASP A 67 23.43 20.79 -26.75
CA ASP A 67 24.69 20.85 -25.99
C ASP A 67 25.05 19.45 -25.45
N VAL A 68 25.79 18.66 -26.24
CA VAL A 68 26.60 17.53 -25.76
C VAL A 68 27.88 17.48 -26.61
N PRO A 69 29.11 17.42 -26.03
CA PRO A 69 30.34 17.33 -26.81
C PRO A 69 30.49 15.92 -27.40
N VAL A 70 30.83 15.85 -28.69
CA VAL A 70 31.12 14.61 -29.42
C VAL A 70 32.59 14.24 -29.24
N ASP A 71 32.87 13.06 -28.69
CA ASP A 71 34.18 12.41 -28.76
C ASP A 71 34.18 11.30 -29.83
N ARG A 72 35.35 11.10 -30.44
CA ARG A 72 35.61 10.49 -31.74
C ARG A 72 35.80 8.97 -31.66
N GLY A 73 35.33 8.28 -32.71
CA GLY A 73 36.13 7.25 -33.40
C GLY A 73 35.68 5.79 -33.31
N ILE A 74 34.99 5.30 -34.34
CA ILE A 74 35.03 3.89 -34.77
C ILE A 74 35.04 3.86 -36.33
N PRO A 75 35.98 3.16 -37.00
CA PRO A 75 36.05 3.15 -38.48
C PRO A 75 35.10 2.12 -39.11
N PRO A 76 34.69 2.30 -40.39
CA PRO A 76 33.78 1.37 -41.06
C PRO A 76 34.50 0.13 -41.63
N THR A 77 33.85 -1.03 -41.47
CA THR A 77 34.20 -2.33 -42.06
C THR A 77 33.90 -2.34 -43.57
N PRO A 78 34.76 -2.95 -44.43
CA PRO A 78 34.58 -2.91 -45.87
C PRO A 78 33.64 -3.99 -46.40
N SER A 79 32.93 -3.64 -47.46
CA SER A 79 32.11 -4.51 -48.30
C SER A 79 32.99 -5.38 -49.22
N HIS A 80 32.58 -6.64 -49.40
CA HIS A 80 33.04 -7.46 -50.53
C HIS A 80 31.83 -8.08 -51.23
N GLY A 81 31.68 -7.76 -52.51
CA GLY A 81 30.95 -8.56 -53.48
C GLY A 81 31.92 -9.44 -54.27
N SER A 82 31.47 -10.62 -54.68
CA SER A 82 31.95 -11.33 -55.87
C SER A 82 30.94 -12.41 -56.26
N GLU A 83 30.68 -12.48 -57.57
CA GLU A 83 29.73 -13.34 -58.24
C GLU A 83 30.22 -14.79 -58.47
N ALA A 84 29.25 -15.69 -58.58
CA ALA A 84 29.08 -16.84 -59.50
C ALA A 84 30.12 -17.98 -59.63
N GLY A 85 29.61 -19.22 -59.51
CA GLY A 85 30.17 -20.39 -60.22
C GLY A 85 29.74 -21.79 -59.73
N GLY A 86 28.74 -22.40 -60.39
CA GLY A 86 28.73 -23.83 -60.75
C GLY A 86 28.18 -24.89 -59.76
N ALA A 87 27.00 -25.44 -60.07
CA ALA A 87 26.54 -26.78 -59.64
C ALA A 87 26.85 -27.83 -60.75
N PRO A 88 26.75 -29.17 -60.56
CA PRO A 88 25.44 -29.83 -60.33
C PRO A 88 25.39 -31.11 -59.45
N ALA A 89 24.25 -31.25 -58.75
CA ALA A 89 23.32 -32.38 -58.61
C ALA A 89 23.77 -33.83 -58.25
N THR A 90 23.22 -34.35 -57.13
CA THR A 90 22.34 -35.56 -57.02
C THR A 90 21.47 -35.32 -55.76
N GLY A 91 20.14 -35.26 -55.75
CA GLY A 91 19.10 -36.27 -56.02
C GLY A 91 18.18 -36.37 -54.77
N PRO A 92 16.85 -36.57 -54.87
CA PRO A 92 15.87 -35.79 -54.11
C PRO A 92 15.16 -36.51 -52.95
N GLY A 93 14.63 -35.73 -52.00
CA GLY A 93 13.63 -36.18 -51.03
C GLY A 93 13.09 -35.02 -50.18
N ASP A 94 11.98 -34.42 -50.60
CA ASP A 94 11.08 -33.56 -49.82
C ASP A 94 9.70 -33.60 -50.56
N PRO A 95 8.50 -33.42 -49.93
CA PRO A 95 8.16 -32.31 -49.03
C PRO A 95 7.26 -32.58 -47.81
N GLY A 96 7.43 -31.76 -46.78
CA GLY A 96 6.40 -31.37 -45.80
C GLY A 96 6.89 -31.51 -44.37
N ASP A 97 6.91 -30.50 -43.51
CA ASP A 97 6.08 -29.30 -43.41
C ASP A 97 6.91 -28.22 -42.69
N GLY A 98 6.73 -26.97 -43.11
CA GLY A 98 7.46 -25.84 -42.59
C GLY A 98 6.78 -25.23 -41.38
N THR A 99 7.51 -25.06 -40.28
CA THR A 99 7.34 -23.90 -39.41
C THR A 99 8.71 -23.33 -39.10
N GLY A 100 8.83 -22.03 -39.34
CA GLY A 100 10.09 -21.30 -39.31
C GLY A 100 10.77 -21.43 -37.96
N GLY A 101 12.10 -21.55 -38.01
CA GLY A 101 12.95 -21.23 -36.88
C GLY A 101 12.74 -19.76 -36.52
N GLU A 102 11.80 -19.50 -35.62
CA GLU A 102 11.86 -18.34 -34.76
C GLU A 102 13.16 -18.48 -33.96
N ALA A 103 13.98 -17.44 -33.97
CA ALA A 103 15.10 -17.33 -33.05
C ALA A 103 14.50 -17.31 -31.64
N GLY A 104 14.36 -18.51 -31.06
CA GLY A 104 13.80 -18.71 -29.74
C GLY A 104 14.61 -17.87 -28.75
N PHE A 105 13.93 -16.93 -28.09
CA PHE A 105 14.42 -16.37 -26.85
C PHE A 105 14.60 -17.54 -25.90
N GLY A 106 15.83 -18.08 -25.80
CA GLY A 106 16.11 -19.21 -24.94
C GLY A 106 15.73 -18.84 -23.51
N GLY A 107 14.74 -19.55 -22.97
CA GLY A 107 14.31 -19.44 -21.58
C GLY A 107 15.43 -19.80 -20.61
N ALA A 108 15.12 -19.79 -19.31
CA ALA A 108 16.10 -20.22 -18.30
C ALA A 108 16.63 -21.64 -18.63
N PRO A 109 17.86 -22.00 -18.26
CA PRO A 109 18.43 -23.32 -18.59
C PRO A 109 17.61 -24.53 -18.10
N ASP A 110 16.76 -24.33 -17.08
CA ASP A 110 15.85 -25.35 -16.54
C ASP A 110 14.37 -25.06 -16.92
N ASP A 111 14.11 -24.19 -17.89
CA ASP A 111 12.77 -23.81 -18.31
C ASP A 111 12.07 -25.00 -18.96
N GLN A 112 10.94 -25.41 -18.38
CA GLN A 112 10.13 -26.52 -18.84
C GLN A 112 8.76 -25.97 -19.19
N GLU A 113 8.41 -26.03 -20.48
CA GLU A 113 7.08 -25.66 -20.95
C GLU A 113 6.08 -26.72 -20.48
N MET A 114 5.31 -26.39 -19.44
CA MET A 114 4.25 -27.24 -18.91
C MET A 114 2.90 -26.93 -19.59
N PRO A 115 2.07 -27.94 -19.88
CA PRO A 115 0.67 -27.72 -20.26
C PRO A 115 -0.06 -26.80 -19.27
N LEU A 116 -1.01 -26.00 -19.76
CA LEU A 116 -1.79 -25.06 -18.93
C LEU A 116 -2.48 -25.75 -17.74
N ALA A 117 -2.95 -26.99 -17.93
CA ALA A 117 -3.58 -27.77 -16.88
C ALA A 117 -2.59 -28.08 -15.74
N ASP A 118 -1.38 -28.52 -16.09
CA ASP A 118 -0.33 -28.87 -15.14
C ASP A 118 0.14 -27.61 -14.37
N HIS A 119 0.22 -26.47 -15.04
CA HIS A 119 0.57 -25.19 -14.41
C HIS A 119 -0.49 -24.73 -13.40
N VAL A 120 -1.78 -24.89 -13.72
CA VAL A 120 -2.88 -24.58 -12.79
C VAL A 120 -2.92 -25.57 -11.62
N GLU A 121 -2.67 -26.85 -11.87
CA GLU A 121 -2.58 -27.88 -10.83
C GLU A 121 -1.44 -27.57 -9.86
N GLU A 122 -0.27 -27.17 -10.38
CA GLU A 122 0.87 -26.77 -9.55
C GLU A 122 0.53 -25.56 -8.67
N MET A 123 -0.07 -24.51 -9.24
CA MET A 123 -0.51 -23.34 -8.47
C MET A 123 -1.47 -23.75 -7.34
N ALA A 124 -2.47 -24.59 -7.66
CA ALA A 124 -3.46 -25.05 -6.69
C ALA A 124 -2.82 -25.89 -5.58
N MET A 125 -1.95 -26.85 -5.92
CA MET A 125 -1.26 -27.70 -4.95
C MET A 125 -0.42 -26.89 -3.97
N ARG A 126 0.31 -25.89 -4.49
CA ARG A 126 1.11 -24.97 -3.68
C ARG A 126 0.25 -24.12 -2.75
N LEU A 127 -0.86 -23.60 -3.26
CA LEU A 127 -1.83 -22.88 -2.44
C LEU A 127 -2.41 -23.77 -1.33
N PHE A 128 -2.69 -25.05 -1.62
CA PHE A 128 -3.14 -26.01 -0.60
C PHE A 128 -2.10 -26.25 0.49
N VAL A 129 -0.80 -26.26 0.17
CA VAL A 129 0.26 -26.33 1.18
C VAL A 129 0.20 -25.12 2.11
N VAL A 130 0.09 -23.90 1.55
CA VAL A 130 -0.02 -22.67 2.33
C VAL A 130 -1.25 -22.68 3.23
N VAL A 131 -2.42 -23.00 2.68
CA VAL A 131 -3.68 -23.08 3.43
C VAL A 131 -3.63 -24.19 4.48
N GLY A 132 -2.98 -25.31 4.18
CA GLY A 132 -2.75 -26.41 5.10
C GLY A 132 -1.92 -25.97 6.32
N VAL A 133 -0.78 -25.32 6.08
CA VAL A 133 0.05 -24.77 7.17
C VAL A 133 -0.70 -23.72 7.98
N MET A 134 -1.38 -22.80 7.31
CA MET A 134 -2.22 -21.77 7.96
C MET A 134 -3.28 -22.41 8.87
N SER A 135 -3.95 -23.45 8.38
CA SER A 135 -4.99 -24.18 9.12
C SER A 135 -4.42 -24.95 10.31
N VAL A 136 -3.28 -25.62 10.15
CA VAL A 136 -2.61 -26.34 11.25
C VAL A 136 -2.23 -25.36 12.35
N VAL A 137 -1.60 -24.23 12.02
CA VAL A 137 -1.22 -23.22 13.01
C VAL A 137 -2.46 -22.60 13.67
N ALA A 138 -3.52 -22.33 12.91
CA ALA A 138 -4.77 -21.83 13.48
C ALA A 138 -5.37 -22.81 14.48
N VAL A 139 -5.45 -24.11 14.15
CA VAL A 139 -5.96 -25.15 15.06
C VAL A 139 -5.11 -25.24 16.33
N LEU A 140 -3.77 -25.16 16.20
CA LEU A 140 -2.86 -25.15 17.36
C LEU A 140 -3.01 -23.89 18.23
N THR A 141 -3.54 -22.79 17.68
CA THR A 141 -3.75 -21.53 18.39
C THR A 141 -5.08 -21.51 19.15
N LEU A 142 -6.08 -22.31 18.74
CA LEU A 142 -7.41 -22.32 19.37
C LEU A 142 -7.41 -22.47 20.90
N PRO A 143 -6.58 -23.34 21.53
CA PRO A 143 -6.54 -23.47 22.99
C PRO A 143 -6.18 -22.17 23.73
N VAL A 144 -5.42 -21.28 23.09
CA VAL A 144 -4.90 -20.02 23.67
C VAL A 144 -5.73 -18.81 23.20
N SER A 145 -6.74 -19.02 22.35
CA SER A 145 -7.49 -17.95 21.69
C SER A 145 -8.18 -16.98 22.65
N ASP A 146 -8.64 -17.45 23.82
CA ASP A 146 -9.28 -16.58 24.83
C ASP A 146 -8.28 -15.60 25.46
N GLU A 147 -7.06 -16.04 25.73
CA GLU A 147 -5.98 -15.18 26.24
C GLU A 147 -5.61 -14.12 25.20
N LEU A 148 -5.54 -14.50 23.92
CA LEU A 148 -5.27 -13.58 22.83
C LEU A 148 -6.39 -12.56 22.62
N ILE A 149 -7.66 -12.98 22.74
CA ILE A 149 -8.80 -12.08 22.65
C ILE A 149 -8.75 -11.05 23.79
N ASN A 150 -8.58 -11.51 25.03
CA ASN A 150 -8.51 -10.64 26.19
C ASN A 150 -7.31 -9.69 26.11
N PHE A 151 -6.13 -10.21 25.72
CA PHE A 151 -4.94 -9.41 25.49
C PHE A 151 -5.23 -8.29 24.49
N LEU A 152 -5.79 -8.63 23.32
CA LEU A 152 -6.02 -7.65 22.26
C LEU A 152 -7.10 -6.63 22.65
N TRP A 153 -8.18 -7.07 23.31
CA TRP A 153 -9.27 -6.22 23.75
C TRP A 153 -8.79 -5.15 24.75
N TYR A 154 -8.17 -5.60 25.83
CA TYR A 154 -7.75 -4.73 26.94
C TYR A 154 -6.45 -3.95 26.67
N SER A 155 -5.86 -4.13 25.49
CA SER A 155 -4.77 -3.28 25.01
C SER A 155 -5.26 -1.92 24.48
N PHE A 156 -6.52 -1.84 24.07
CA PHE A 156 -7.10 -0.62 23.50
C PHE A 156 -8.27 -0.06 24.30
N LEU A 157 -9.00 -0.95 24.98
CA LEU A 157 -10.22 -0.64 25.73
C LEU A 157 -9.96 -0.81 27.21
N ASP A 158 -10.51 0.09 28.03
CA ASP A 158 -10.14 0.17 29.43
C ASP A 158 -10.80 -0.92 30.29
N GLY A 159 -10.02 -1.48 31.22
CA GLY A 159 -10.50 -2.30 32.35
C GLY A 159 -9.96 -3.73 32.41
N PRO A 160 -9.93 -4.37 33.58
CA PRO A 160 -9.52 -5.77 33.72
C PRO A 160 -10.68 -6.74 33.40
N ALA A 161 -10.38 -7.87 32.76
CA ALA A 161 -11.36 -8.91 32.42
C ALA A 161 -12.22 -9.37 33.61
N GLU A 162 -11.62 -9.41 34.80
CA GLU A 162 -12.27 -9.83 36.05
C GLU A 162 -13.42 -8.89 36.46
N ALA A 163 -13.31 -7.60 36.16
CA ALA A 163 -14.36 -6.63 36.45
C ALA A 163 -15.61 -6.88 35.59
N CYS A 164 -15.42 -7.26 34.32
CA CYS A 164 -16.53 -7.54 33.41
C CYS A 164 -17.31 -8.82 33.75
N GLY A 165 -16.67 -9.81 34.37
CA GLY A 165 -17.34 -11.00 34.87
C GLY A 165 -18.37 -10.69 35.97
N GLN A 166 -18.09 -9.70 36.82
CA GLN A 166 -18.99 -9.25 37.88
C GLN A 166 -20.19 -8.48 37.31
N VAL A 167 -19.99 -7.66 36.28
CA VAL A 167 -21.06 -6.94 35.56
C VAL A 167 -22.09 -7.88 34.96
N ALA A 168 -21.66 -8.99 34.35
CA ALA A 168 -22.58 -9.97 33.79
C ALA A 168 -23.48 -10.60 34.87
N VAL A 169 -22.93 -10.84 36.07
CA VAL A 169 -23.67 -11.36 37.22
C VAL A 169 -24.66 -10.31 37.77
N GLU A 170 -24.24 -9.05 37.87
CA GLU A 170 -25.09 -7.93 38.34
C GLU A 170 -26.24 -7.64 37.35
N ALA A 171 -25.96 -7.62 36.04
CA ALA A 171 -26.96 -7.46 35.00
C ALA A 171 -28.02 -8.58 35.06
N GLN A 172 -27.60 -9.81 35.34
CA GLN A 172 -28.49 -10.95 35.49
C GLN A 172 -29.35 -10.91 36.78
N GLN A 173 -28.93 -10.11 37.77
CA GLN A 173 -29.67 -9.85 39.02
C GLN A 173 -30.56 -8.59 38.94
N GLY A 174 -30.75 -8.02 37.74
CA GLY A 174 -31.59 -6.84 37.52
C GLY A 174 -30.86 -5.50 37.72
N GLY A 175 -29.53 -5.52 37.79
CA GLY A 175 -28.69 -4.32 37.71
C GLY A 175 -28.60 -3.74 36.30
N ALA A 176 -28.05 -2.54 36.16
CA ALA A 176 -27.78 -1.95 34.86
C ALA A 176 -26.78 -2.83 34.09
N ALA A 177 -27.05 -3.12 32.82
CA ALA A 177 -26.13 -3.85 31.94
C ALA A 177 -24.91 -3.00 31.51
N ALA A 178 -24.85 -1.74 31.92
CA ALA A 178 -23.68 -0.90 31.75
C ALA A 178 -22.63 -1.33 32.79
N GLY A 179 -21.40 -1.62 32.33
CA GLY A 179 -20.27 -1.90 33.22
C GLY A 179 -19.99 -0.74 34.19
N PRO A 180 -19.15 -0.94 35.22
CA PRO A 180 -18.75 0.16 36.08
C PRO A 180 -18.18 1.30 35.23
N SER A 181 -18.53 2.54 35.59
CA SER A 181 -18.10 3.74 34.88
C SER A 181 -16.59 3.71 34.62
N GLY A 182 -16.18 3.68 33.35
CA GLY A 182 -14.78 3.61 32.92
C GLY A 182 -14.24 2.20 32.58
N VAL A 183 -15.10 1.19 32.41
CA VAL A 183 -14.71 -0.15 31.94
C VAL A 183 -15.48 -0.55 30.67
N ASP A 184 -14.75 -0.80 29.59
CA ASP A 184 -15.26 -1.12 28.26
C ASP A 184 -15.42 -2.63 28.06
N CYS A 185 -16.45 -3.21 28.68
CA CYS A 185 -16.69 -4.65 28.59
C CYS A 185 -17.16 -5.11 27.19
N PRO A 186 -16.70 -6.29 26.71
CA PRO A 186 -17.14 -6.84 25.43
C PRO A 186 -18.60 -7.29 25.48
N HIS A 187 -19.45 -6.70 24.64
CA HIS A 187 -20.86 -7.07 24.53
C HIS A 187 -21.07 -8.15 23.45
N VAL A 188 -21.79 -9.21 23.80
CA VAL A 188 -22.08 -10.33 22.88
C VAL A 188 -23.50 -10.19 22.34
N TYR A 189 -23.62 -9.80 21.07
CA TYR A 189 -24.92 -9.63 20.39
C TYR A 189 -25.37 -10.86 19.59
N SER A 190 -24.50 -11.84 19.39
CA SER A 190 -24.85 -13.10 18.72
C SER A 190 -24.27 -14.30 19.46
N PRO A 191 -24.99 -15.44 19.51
CA PRO A 191 -24.53 -16.62 20.26
C PRO A 191 -23.22 -17.21 19.70
N LEU A 192 -22.91 -16.93 18.43
CA LEU A 192 -21.69 -17.40 17.77
C LEU A 192 -20.54 -16.38 17.81
N ALA A 193 -20.73 -15.18 18.38
CA ALA A 193 -19.73 -14.12 18.34
C ALA A 193 -18.38 -14.54 18.92
N LEU A 194 -18.40 -15.21 20.09
CA LEU A 194 -17.18 -15.68 20.74
C LEU A 194 -16.48 -16.77 19.91
N ILE A 195 -17.23 -17.71 19.33
CA ILE A 195 -16.66 -18.76 18.47
C ILE A 195 -16.01 -18.12 17.23
N PHE A 196 -16.67 -17.15 16.59
CA PHE A 196 -16.11 -16.44 15.46
C PHE A 196 -14.89 -15.58 15.86
N ALA A 197 -14.88 -14.98 17.04
CA ALA A 197 -13.71 -14.26 17.55
C ALA A 197 -12.51 -15.20 17.73
N ARG A 198 -12.73 -16.38 18.33
CA ARG A 198 -11.69 -17.43 18.48
C ARG A 198 -11.15 -17.90 17.14
N LEU A 199 -12.03 -18.15 16.17
CA LEU A 199 -11.62 -18.55 14.83
C LEU A 199 -10.85 -17.44 14.11
N LYS A 200 -11.26 -16.17 14.26
CA LYS A 200 -10.60 -15.01 13.66
C LYS A 200 -9.20 -14.76 14.22
N VAL A 201 -9.02 -14.84 15.55
CA VAL A 201 -7.69 -14.65 16.14
C VAL A 201 -6.75 -15.82 15.79
N ALA A 202 -7.28 -17.05 15.79
CA ALA A 202 -6.51 -18.22 15.38
C ALA A 202 -6.11 -18.15 13.89
N SER A 203 -7.04 -17.73 13.02
CA SER A 203 -6.74 -17.56 11.59
C SER A 203 -5.74 -16.43 11.33
N LEU A 204 -5.78 -15.35 12.12
CA LEU A 204 -4.79 -14.27 12.05
C LEU A 204 -3.37 -14.77 12.36
N VAL A 205 -3.20 -15.49 13.46
CA VAL A 205 -1.90 -16.09 13.83
C VAL A 205 -1.45 -17.08 12.77
N GLY A 206 -2.36 -17.96 12.32
CA GLY A 206 -2.10 -18.90 11.24
C GLY A 206 -1.64 -18.20 9.96
N MET A 207 -2.29 -17.12 9.57
CA MET A 207 -1.95 -16.34 8.38
C MET A 207 -0.57 -15.68 8.52
N ILE A 208 -0.26 -15.05 9.65
CA ILE A 208 1.04 -14.39 9.89
C ILE A 208 2.19 -15.41 9.76
N VAL A 209 2.02 -16.60 10.34
CA VAL A 209 3.02 -17.69 10.27
C VAL A 209 3.07 -18.32 8.88
N ALA A 210 1.95 -18.36 8.15
CA ALA A 210 1.89 -18.89 6.79
C ALA A 210 2.46 -17.93 5.73
N LEU A 211 2.60 -16.63 6.01
CA LEU A 211 3.18 -15.67 5.05
C LEU A 211 4.58 -16.04 4.52
N PRO A 212 5.58 -16.42 5.33
CA PRO A 212 6.87 -16.88 4.79
C PRO A 212 6.72 -18.13 3.92
N VAL A 213 5.83 -19.05 4.30
CA VAL A 213 5.53 -20.24 3.49
C VAL A 213 4.88 -19.86 2.17
N PHE A 214 3.95 -18.90 2.18
CA PHE A 214 3.35 -18.35 0.97
C PHE A 214 4.39 -17.78 0.01
N VAL A 215 5.32 -16.95 0.50
CA VAL A 215 6.40 -16.39 -0.32
C VAL A 215 7.31 -17.50 -0.86
N TYR A 216 7.61 -18.52 -0.06
CA TYR A 216 8.42 -19.66 -0.48
C TYR A 216 7.73 -20.54 -1.53
N GLU A 217 6.42 -20.78 -1.40
CA GLU A 217 5.66 -21.53 -2.40
C GLU A 217 5.51 -20.74 -3.70
N THR A 218 5.35 -19.43 -3.60
CA THR A 218 5.33 -18.54 -4.78
C THR A 218 6.69 -18.54 -5.49
N TYR A 219 7.80 -18.62 -4.73
CA TYR A 219 9.13 -18.85 -5.30
C TYR A 219 9.20 -20.17 -6.06
N LEU A 220 8.80 -21.27 -5.42
CA LEU A 220 8.93 -22.59 -6.02
C LEU A 220 8.06 -22.72 -7.29
N PHE A 221 6.89 -22.06 -7.32
CA PHE A 221 6.04 -21.95 -8.51
C PHE A 221 6.74 -21.24 -9.67
N MET A 222 7.42 -20.11 -9.39
CA MET A 222 8.11 -19.35 -10.42
C MET A 222 9.50 -19.90 -10.76
N ARG A 223 10.09 -20.73 -9.89
CA ARG A 223 11.47 -21.25 -10.00
C ARG A 223 11.84 -21.81 -11.38
N PRO A 224 10.97 -22.55 -12.11
CA PRO A 224 11.30 -23.06 -13.44
C PRO A 224 11.67 -21.95 -14.43
N GLY A 225 10.93 -20.82 -14.39
CA GLY A 225 11.15 -19.68 -15.29
C GLY A 225 12.25 -18.71 -14.84
N LEU A 226 12.86 -18.89 -13.66
CA LEU A 226 13.87 -17.97 -13.12
C LEU A 226 15.30 -18.42 -13.45
N TYR A 227 16.14 -17.44 -13.83
CA TYR A 227 17.56 -17.68 -14.00
C TYR A 227 18.24 -18.05 -12.67
N PRO A 228 19.31 -18.88 -12.68
CA PRO A 228 19.99 -19.31 -11.45
C PRO A 228 20.43 -18.16 -10.53
N ARG A 229 20.81 -17.01 -11.11
CA ARG A 229 21.21 -15.81 -10.36
C ARG A 229 20.03 -15.09 -9.71
N GLU A 230 18.81 -15.25 -10.22
CA GLU A 230 17.59 -14.63 -9.68
C GLU A 230 17.02 -15.45 -8.51
N ARG A 231 17.18 -16.78 -8.59
CA ARG A 231 16.70 -17.71 -7.56
C ARG A 231 17.23 -17.39 -6.15
N ARG A 232 18.53 -17.06 -6.04
CA ARG A 232 19.14 -16.70 -4.74
C ARG A 232 18.49 -15.47 -4.10
N TYR A 233 18.06 -14.51 -4.92
CA TYR A 233 17.50 -13.26 -4.44
C TYR A 233 16.05 -13.44 -4.03
N TYR A 234 15.29 -14.22 -4.79
CA TYR A 234 13.94 -14.59 -4.40
C TYR A 234 13.96 -15.34 -3.06
N LEU A 235 14.86 -16.32 -2.89
CA LEU A 235 14.97 -17.06 -1.61
C LEU A 235 15.28 -16.14 -0.41
N ALA A 236 16.05 -15.07 -0.59
CA ALA A 236 16.30 -14.08 0.46
C ALA A 236 15.03 -13.29 0.85
N ALA A 237 14.01 -13.24 -0.01
CA ALA A 237 12.74 -12.59 0.29
C ALA A 237 11.91 -13.36 1.34
N VAL A 238 12.11 -14.68 1.50
CA VAL A 238 11.34 -15.51 2.44
C VAL A 238 11.53 -15.10 3.91
N PRO A 239 12.76 -15.01 4.46
CA PRO A 239 12.93 -14.51 5.83
C PRO A 239 12.57 -13.01 5.94
N THR A 240 12.77 -12.25 4.86
CA THR A 240 12.44 -10.82 4.81
C THR A 240 10.92 -10.60 4.94
N SER A 241 10.09 -11.46 4.35
CA SER A 241 8.63 -11.35 4.41
C SER A 241 8.10 -11.54 5.82
N LEU A 242 8.69 -12.46 6.61
CA LEU A 242 8.34 -12.67 8.01
C LEU A 242 8.67 -11.43 8.85
N VAL A 243 9.85 -10.83 8.65
CA VAL A 243 10.25 -9.61 9.33
C VAL A 243 9.31 -8.45 8.96
N LEU A 244 9.01 -8.27 7.67
CA LEU A 244 8.08 -7.24 7.20
C LEU A 244 6.66 -7.46 7.76
N ALA A 245 6.18 -8.71 7.82
CA ALA A 245 4.88 -9.03 8.39
C ALA A 245 4.84 -8.68 9.89
N ALA A 246 5.88 -9.05 10.65
CA ALA A 246 5.98 -8.71 12.06
C ALA A 246 6.01 -7.18 12.29
N ILE A 247 6.74 -6.44 11.46
CA ILE A 247 6.74 -4.96 11.48
C ILE A 247 5.35 -4.43 11.15
N GLY A 248 4.66 -4.98 10.15
CA GLY A 248 3.32 -4.56 9.76
C GLY A 248 2.27 -4.78 10.85
N VAL A 249 2.28 -5.96 11.48
CA VAL A 249 1.42 -6.28 12.63
C VAL A 249 1.72 -5.35 13.80
N SER A 250 3.01 -5.11 14.09
CA SER A 250 3.43 -4.20 15.15
C SER A 250 2.97 -2.76 14.86
N PHE A 251 3.12 -2.29 13.63
CA PHE A 251 2.67 -0.96 13.20
C PHE A 251 1.15 -0.81 13.35
N ALA A 252 0.39 -1.83 12.94
CA ALA A 252 -1.06 -1.83 13.12
C ALA A 252 -1.46 -1.79 14.60
N TYR A 253 -0.82 -2.61 15.43
CA TYR A 253 -1.10 -2.68 16.86
C TYR A 253 -0.75 -1.37 17.58
N PHE A 254 0.49 -0.89 17.47
CA PHE A 254 0.97 0.24 18.26
C PHE A 254 0.51 1.61 17.74
N ALA A 255 0.34 1.77 16.42
CA ALA A 255 -0.02 3.06 15.84
C ALA A 255 -1.47 3.10 15.38
N VAL A 256 -1.87 2.20 14.47
CA VAL A 256 -3.13 2.34 13.74
C VAL A 256 -4.34 2.07 14.63
N LEU A 257 -4.35 0.94 15.33
CA LEU A 257 -5.46 0.58 16.22
C LEU A 257 -5.61 1.59 17.35
N ARG A 258 -4.50 2.03 17.95
CA ARG A 258 -4.54 3.05 19.00
C ARG A 258 -5.13 4.36 18.49
N ALA A 259 -4.68 4.86 17.34
CA ALA A 259 -5.20 6.09 16.74
C ALA A 259 -6.69 5.97 16.36
N MET A 260 -7.12 4.78 15.93
CA MET A 260 -8.49 4.51 15.54
C MET A 260 -9.44 4.49 16.75
N PHE A 261 -9.06 3.81 17.85
CA PHE A 261 -9.88 3.78 19.07
C PHE A 261 -9.95 5.15 19.75
N ASP A 262 -8.85 5.91 19.76
CA ASP A 262 -8.84 7.30 20.25
C ASP A 262 -9.82 8.17 19.43
N TYR A 263 -9.78 8.05 18.11
CA TYR A 263 -10.71 8.74 17.23
C TYR A 263 -12.17 8.34 17.47
N PHE A 264 -12.49 7.04 17.58
CA PHE A 264 -13.86 6.59 17.83
C PHE A 264 -14.41 7.06 19.18
N SER A 265 -13.56 7.08 20.21
CA SER A 265 -13.92 7.61 21.52
C SER A 265 -14.28 9.09 21.42
N VAL A 266 -13.40 9.91 20.83
CA VAL A 266 -13.61 11.37 20.70
C VAL A 266 -14.78 11.70 19.78
N TYR A 267 -14.96 10.93 18.70
CA TYR A 267 -16.05 11.14 17.75
C TYR A 267 -17.42 10.90 18.38
N SER A 268 -17.55 9.88 19.22
CA SER A 268 -18.84 9.43 19.74
C SER A 268 -19.23 10.07 21.06
N ASP A 269 -18.26 10.56 21.86
CA ASP A 269 -18.46 11.18 23.18
C ASP A 269 -19.52 12.31 23.19
N ARG A 270 -19.67 13.04 22.07
CA ARG A 270 -20.67 14.12 21.94
C ARG A 270 -22.06 13.66 21.50
N ALA A 271 -22.19 12.42 21.03
CA ALA A 271 -23.39 11.95 20.33
C ALA A 271 -24.08 10.79 21.06
N ALA A 272 -23.34 9.88 21.68
CA ALA A 272 -23.91 8.68 22.31
C ALA A 272 -22.96 8.08 23.36
N ASP A 273 -23.54 7.29 24.27
CA ASP A 273 -22.77 6.42 25.15
C ASP A 273 -22.17 5.26 24.33
N LEU A 274 -20.87 4.99 24.52
CA LEU A 274 -20.09 4.07 23.71
C LEU A 274 -20.14 2.66 24.30
N ALA A 275 -20.76 1.71 23.59
CA ALA A 275 -20.74 0.29 23.94
C ALA A 275 -20.09 -0.53 22.82
N PHE A 276 -19.01 -1.25 23.13
CA PHE A 276 -18.27 -2.05 22.16
C PHE A 276 -18.82 -3.47 22.05
N GLY A 277 -19.28 -3.85 20.85
CA GLY A 277 -19.67 -5.21 20.53
C GLY A 277 -18.46 -6.10 20.24
N LEU A 278 -18.36 -7.25 20.91
CA LEU A 278 -17.28 -8.21 20.72
C LEU A 278 -17.09 -8.56 19.24
N GLY A 279 -18.20 -8.86 18.54
CA GLY A 279 -18.17 -9.29 17.14
C GLY A 279 -17.52 -8.26 16.23
N ASP A 280 -18.06 -7.05 16.16
CA ASP A 280 -17.65 -6.03 15.19
C ASP A 280 -16.30 -5.41 15.56
N THR A 281 -16.12 -5.06 16.84
CA THR A 281 -14.88 -4.46 17.34
C THR A 281 -13.70 -5.41 17.15
N PHE A 282 -13.85 -6.68 17.52
CA PHE A 282 -12.79 -7.67 17.35
C PHE A 282 -12.52 -8.00 15.89
N SER A 283 -13.57 -8.02 15.05
CA SER A 283 -13.41 -8.19 13.60
C SER A 283 -12.55 -7.09 13.00
N LEU A 284 -12.79 -5.84 13.40
CA LEU A 284 -12.01 -4.70 12.95
C LEU A 284 -10.56 -4.80 13.42
N MET A 285 -10.32 -5.14 14.70
CA MET A 285 -8.97 -5.34 15.23
C MET A 285 -8.18 -6.39 14.44
N VAL A 286 -8.77 -7.59 14.26
CA VAL A 286 -8.14 -8.70 13.54
C VAL A 286 -7.92 -8.36 12.07
N LEU A 287 -8.92 -7.75 11.41
CA LEU A 287 -8.83 -7.33 10.03
C LEU A 287 -7.67 -6.36 9.83
N MET A 288 -7.53 -5.36 10.70
CA MET A 288 -6.42 -4.40 10.61
C MET A 288 -5.07 -5.07 10.82
N LEU A 289 -4.89 -5.87 11.88
CA LEU A 289 -3.62 -6.58 12.11
C LEU A 289 -3.22 -7.44 10.91
N GLY A 290 -4.19 -8.19 10.36
CA GLY A 290 -3.95 -9.06 9.21
C GLY A 290 -3.68 -8.29 7.93
N PHE A 291 -4.45 -7.23 7.68
CA PHE A 291 -4.32 -6.44 6.47
C PHE A 291 -3.00 -5.66 6.44
N PHE A 292 -2.54 -5.13 7.56
CA PHE A 292 -1.23 -4.49 7.63
C PHE A 292 -0.08 -5.47 7.48
N ALA A 293 -0.21 -6.72 7.95
CA ALA A 293 0.78 -7.77 7.67
C ALA A 293 0.96 -8.00 6.16
N LEU A 294 -0.14 -7.91 5.38
CA LEU A 294 -0.15 -8.01 3.92
C LEU A 294 0.34 -6.73 3.25
N VAL A 295 -0.12 -5.56 3.68
CA VAL A 295 0.30 -4.25 3.15
C VAL A 295 1.80 -4.05 3.28
N PHE A 296 2.40 -4.50 4.39
CA PHE A 296 3.85 -4.43 4.57
C PHE A 296 4.63 -5.35 3.63
N GLN A 297 3.99 -6.23 2.85
CA GLN A 297 4.66 -6.98 1.78
C GLN A 297 4.80 -6.17 0.48
N ILE A 298 4.16 -4.99 0.35
CA ILE A 298 4.25 -4.13 -0.85
C ILE A 298 5.72 -3.85 -1.24
N PRO A 299 6.62 -3.43 -0.34
CA PRO A 299 8.03 -3.22 -0.68
C PRO A 299 8.67 -4.47 -1.28
N LEU A 300 8.43 -5.63 -0.67
CA LEU A 300 8.98 -6.90 -1.13
C LEU A 300 8.49 -7.24 -2.54
N PHE A 301 7.19 -7.11 -2.83
CA PHE A 301 6.63 -7.37 -4.15
C PHE A 301 7.14 -6.39 -5.21
N VAL A 302 7.26 -5.10 -4.88
CA VAL A 302 7.80 -4.09 -5.80
C VAL A 302 9.26 -4.39 -6.13
N MET A 303 10.07 -4.73 -5.13
CA MET A 303 11.47 -5.10 -5.32
C MET A 303 11.58 -6.33 -6.21
N LEU A 304 10.81 -7.36 -5.89
CA LEU A 304 10.80 -8.61 -6.63
C LEU A 304 10.37 -8.42 -8.09
N ALA A 305 9.35 -7.61 -8.36
CA ALA A 305 8.89 -7.30 -9.71
C ALA A 305 9.96 -6.57 -10.54
N ILE A 306 10.78 -5.73 -9.91
CA ILE A 306 11.90 -5.07 -10.59
C ILE A 306 13.05 -6.06 -10.81
N MET A 307 13.35 -6.91 -9.83
CA MET A 307 14.42 -7.91 -9.93
C MET A 307 14.18 -8.92 -11.04
N MET A 308 12.92 -9.34 -11.22
CA MET A 308 12.53 -10.26 -12.30
C MET A 308 12.35 -9.56 -13.66
N GLY A 309 12.61 -8.26 -13.76
CA GLY A 309 12.45 -7.51 -15.00
C GLY A 309 11.00 -7.31 -15.46
N VAL A 310 10.00 -7.69 -14.64
CA VAL A 310 8.56 -7.50 -14.91
C VAL A 310 8.23 -6.00 -15.01
N THR A 311 8.91 -5.18 -14.21
CA THR A 311 8.73 -3.73 -14.24
C THR A 311 10.05 -3.00 -13.99
N THR A 312 10.06 -1.69 -14.21
CA THR A 312 11.22 -0.83 -13.89
C THR A 312 10.80 0.28 -12.94
N ARG A 313 11.76 0.78 -12.14
CA ARG A 313 11.54 1.95 -11.28
C ARG A 313 10.96 3.13 -12.06
N ARG A 314 11.45 3.38 -13.28
CA ARG A 314 10.94 4.46 -14.14
C ARG A 314 9.47 4.25 -14.50
N TRP A 315 9.09 3.03 -14.89
CA TRP A 315 7.71 2.68 -15.21
C TRP A 315 6.77 2.89 -14.02
N LEU A 316 7.19 2.52 -12.81
CA LEU A 316 6.43 2.71 -11.57
C LEU A 316 6.28 4.20 -11.21
N VAL A 317 7.35 4.99 -11.35
CA VAL A 317 7.32 6.44 -11.08
C VAL A 317 6.40 7.18 -12.04
N GLU A 318 6.39 6.80 -13.31
CA GLU A 318 5.50 7.37 -14.34
C GLU A 318 4.02 7.07 -14.05
N ARG A 319 3.73 5.94 -13.37
CA ARG A 319 2.37 5.44 -13.07
C ARG A 319 1.94 5.60 -11.61
N ARG A 320 2.66 6.38 -10.80
CA ARG A 320 2.38 6.53 -9.35
C ARG A 320 0.91 6.86 -9.04
N LEU A 321 0.25 7.67 -9.86
CA LEU A 321 -1.15 8.06 -9.63
C LEU A 321 -2.10 6.87 -9.74
N TYR A 322 -1.82 5.89 -10.61
CA TYR A 322 -2.61 4.67 -10.70
C TYR A 322 -2.40 3.78 -9.47
N PHE A 323 -1.17 3.67 -8.97
CA PHE A 323 -0.88 2.96 -7.73
C PHE A 323 -1.53 3.62 -6.52
N TRP A 324 -1.42 4.95 -6.38
CA TRP A 324 -2.05 5.68 -5.30
C TRP A 324 -3.58 5.53 -5.33
N GLY A 325 -4.19 5.65 -6.51
CA GLY A 325 -5.62 5.42 -6.69
C GLY A 325 -6.02 3.98 -6.39
N GLY A 326 -5.23 3.00 -6.82
CA GLY A 326 -5.45 1.58 -6.53
C GLY A 326 -5.33 1.25 -5.04
N PHE A 327 -4.32 1.78 -4.35
CA PHE A 327 -4.16 1.61 -2.90
C PHE A 327 -5.28 2.27 -2.12
N ALA A 328 -5.69 3.48 -2.52
CA ALA A 328 -6.87 4.13 -1.93
C ALA A 328 -8.12 3.28 -2.15
N ALA A 329 -8.38 2.81 -3.38
CA ALA A 329 -9.53 1.97 -3.68
C ALA A 329 -9.54 0.69 -2.83
N VAL A 330 -8.41 -0.01 -2.75
CA VAL A 330 -8.25 -1.21 -1.92
C VAL A 330 -8.51 -0.89 -0.45
N ALA A 331 -7.94 0.19 0.09
CA ALA A 331 -8.15 0.56 1.47
C ALA A 331 -9.63 0.84 1.80
N PHE A 332 -10.34 1.57 0.94
CA PHE A 332 -11.76 1.90 1.13
C PHE A 332 -12.70 0.71 0.89
N VAL A 333 -12.35 -0.25 0.03
CA VAL A 333 -13.15 -1.46 -0.19
C VAL A 333 -13.03 -2.45 0.95
N PHE A 334 -11.82 -2.61 1.50
CA PHE A 334 -11.57 -3.61 2.54
C PHE A 334 -11.86 -3.11 3.96
N SER A 335 -11.87 -1.80 4.19
CA SER A 335 -12.20 -1.26 5.52
C SER A 335 -13.72 -1.16 5.72
N PRO A 336 -14.28 -1.75 6.79
CA PRO A 336 -15.70 -1.62 7.12
C PRO A 336 -16.03 -0.27 7.80
N ASP A 337 -15.03 0.59 8.02
CA ASP A 337 -15.17 1.88 8.69
C ASP A 337 -15.81 2.95 7.76
N PRO A 338 -17.05 3.41 8.05
CA PRO A 338 -17.73 4.42 7.24
C PRO A 338 -17.21 5.84 7.47
N THR A 339 -16.43 6.09 8.54
CA THR A 339 -15.89 7.42 8.85
C THR A 339 -14.77 7.83 7.89
N GLY A 340 -14.16 6.86 7.22
CA GLY A 340 -13.02 7.08 6.33
C GLY A 340 -11.67 7.15 7.06
N MET A 341 -11.64 7.12 8.39
CA MET A 341 -10.39 7.29 9.16
C MET A 341 -9.46 6.07 8.98
N ALA A 342 -9.96 4.86 9.23
CA ALA A 342 -9.20 3.63 9.03
C ALA A 342 -8.73 3.43 7.57
N PRO A 343 -9.59 3.54 6.53
CA PRO A 343 -9.13 3.36 5.15
C PRO A 343 -8.14 4.45 4.71
N LEU A 344 -8.26 5.69 5.20
CA LEU A 344 -7.25 6.73 4.91
C LEU A 344 -5.89 6.39 5.53
N MET A 345 -5.84 5.95 6.78
CA MET A 345 -4.59 5.52 7.41
C MET A 345 -3.91 4.38 6.65
N VAL A 346 -4.71 3.39 6.20
CA VAL A 346 -4.21 2.28 5.40
C VAL A 346 -3.68 2.78 4.05
N ALA A 347 -4.45 3.59 3.32
CA ALA A 347 -4.05 4.12 2.01
C ALA A 347 -2.75 4.93 2.10
N VAL A 348 -2.63 5.80 3.11
CA VAL A 348 -1.41 6.58 3.37
C VAL A 348 -0.23 5.65 3.66
N THR A 349 -0.43 4.58 4.43
CA THR A 349 0.63 3.60 4.72
C THR A 349 1.07 2.85 3.45
N MET A 350 0.13 2.37 2.64
CA MET A 350 0.44 1.69 1.38
C MET A 350 1.21 2.59 0.42
N ILE A 351 0.78 3.85 0.26
CA ILE A 351 1.46 4.86 -0.56
C ILE A 351 2.86 5.14 0.01
N GLY A 352 2.97 5.30 1.32
CA GLY A 352 4.24 5.54 2.00
C GLY A 352 5.25 4.40 1.79
N LEU A 353 4.80 3.15 1.90
CA LEU A 353 5.64 1.97 1.63
C LEU A 353 6.08 1.90 0.17
N PHE A 354 5.18 2.17 -0.77
CA PHE A 354 5.48 2.18 -2.19
C PHE A 354 6.49 3.28 -2.56
N GLU A 355 6.23 4.53 -2.17
CA GLU A 355 7.12 5.66 -2.44
C GLU A 355 8.45 5.52 -1.69
N GLY A 356 8.41 4.99 -0.46
CA GLY A 356 9.61 4.65 0.32
C GLY A 356 10.48 3.64 -0.40
N THR A 357 9.86 2.62 -1.01
CA THR A 357 10.59 1.62 -1.83
C THR A 357 11.21 2.25 -3.08
N LEU A 358 10.46 3.10 -3.81
CA LEU A 358 10.97 3.81 -4.98
C LEU A 358 12.09 4.81 -4.64
N LEU A 359 12.03 5.41 -3.44
CA LEU A 359 13.06 6.30 -2.91
C LEU A 359 14.31 5.50 -2.53
N LEU A 360 14.14 4.37 -1.84
CA LEU A 360 15.24 3.48 -1.48
C LEU A 360 15.98 2.99 -2.73
N LEU A 361 15.26 2.54 -3.76
CA LEU A 361 15.84 2.16 -5.05
C LEU A 361 16.56 3.30 -5.77
N LYS A 362 16.08 4.54 -5.62
CA LYS A 362 16.77 5.72 -6.15
C LYS A 362 18.08 5.93 -5.42
N TRP A 363 18.00 5.81 -4.09
CA TRP A 363 19.12 6.06 -3.23
C TRP A 363 20.18 5.02 -3.52
N THR A 364 19.86 3.72 -3.54
CA THR A 364 20.80 2.59 -3.72
C THR A 364 21.58 2.62 -5.04
N GLY A 365 21.12 3.35 -6.07
CA GLY A 365 21.94 3.74 -7.23
C GLY A 365 22.41 2.59 -8.13
N SER A 366 22.20 1.35 -7.73
CA SER A 366 22.63 0.14 -8.40
C SER A 366 21.59 -0.32 -9.44
N SER A 367 22.07 -0.88 -10.55
CA SER A 367 21.27 -1.63 -11.54
C SER A 367 20.63 -2.90 -10.95
N SER A 368 21.03 -3.30 -9.73
CA SER A 368 20.39 -4.36 -8.94
C SER A 368 19.64 -3.80 -7.74
N PRO A 369 18.38 -4.20 -7.47
CA PRO A 369 17.59 -3.77 -6.31
C PRO A 369 18.23 -4.06 -4.94
N ILE A 370 19.07 -5.08 -4.83
CA ILE A 370 19.76 -5.39 -3.56
C ILE A 370 21.14 -4.70 -3.58
N PRO A 371 21.45 -3.85 -2.59
CA PRO A 371 22.75 -3.18 -2.51
C PRO A 371 23.90 -4.20 -2.46
N SER A 372 24.98 -3.95 -3.20
CA SER A 372 26.21 -4.75 -3.05
C SER A 372 26.93 -4.42 -1.75
N ILE A 373 27.85 -5.29 -1.30
CA ILE A 373 28.67 -5.05 -0.10
C ILE A 373 29.48 -3.75 -0.26
N ASP A 374 29.97 -3.49 -1.48
CA ASP A 374 30.74 -2.29 -1.81
C ASP A 374 29.85 -1.04 -1.76
N ASP A 375 28.63 -1.10 -2.32
CA ASP A 375 27.66 0.00 -2.22
C ASP A 375 27.32 0.34 -0.76
N LEU A 376 27.16 -0.67 0.09
CA LEU A 376 26.90 -0.49 1.53
C LEU A 376 28.12 0.10 2.26
N THR A 377 29.33 -0.29 1.84
CA THR A 377 30.59 0.20 2.39
C THR A 377 30.78 1.69 2.07
N ASP A 378 30.51 2.11 0.83
CA ASP A 378 30.59 3.52 0.41
C ASP A 378 29.56 4.42 1.13
N ARG A 379 28.45 3.84 1.59
CA ARG A 379 27.35 4.55 2.25
C ARG A 379 27.40 4.56 3.77
N ARG A 380 28.45 3.99 4.38
CA ARG A 380 28.75 4.04 5.82
C ARG A 380 28.39 5.38 6.47
N PRO A 381 28.82 6.57 5.97
CA PRO A 381 28.50 7.83 6.64
C PRO A 381 27.01 8.13 6.70
N THR A 382 26.24 7.78 5.66
CA THR A 382 24.79 7.99 5.64
C THR A 382 24.07 7.00 6.56
N ILE A 383 24.53 5.75 6.59
CA ILE A 383 23.98 4.69 7.44
C ILE A 383 24.25 5.02 8.92
N TYR A 384 25.45 5.47 9.26
CA TYR A 384 25.78 5.92 10.61
C TYR A 384 24.96 7.15 11.01
N ALA A 385 24.75 8.10 10.10
CA ALA A 385 23.87 9.24 10.36
C ALA A 385 22.42 8.80 10.62
N LEU A 386 21.92 7.79 9.91
CA LEU A 386 20.60 7.20 10.14
C LEU A 386 20.52 6.48 11.49
N PHE A 387 21.54 5.71 11.88
CA PHE A 387 21.58 5.07 13.21
C PHE A 387 21.72 6.09 14.33
N ALA A 388 22.47 7.17 14.13
CA ALA A 388 22.55 8.29 15.06
C ALA A 388 21.20 9.01 15.19
N LEU A 389 20.47 9.18 14.08
CA LEU A 389 19.10 9.71 14.10
C LEU A 389 18.16 8.80 14.90
N VAL A 390 18.22 7.48 14.70
CA VAL A 390 17.43 6.51 15.47
C VAL A 390 17.77 6.61 16.95
N GLY A 391 19.06 6.67 17.31
CA GLY A 391 19.50 6.91 18.69
C GLY A 391 18.97 8.22 19.26
N TYR A 392 19.02 9.31 18.50
CA TYR A 392 18.50 10.61 18.92
C TYR A 392 16.99 10.57 19.14
N VAL A 393 16.22 9.96 18.25
CA VAL A 393 14.75 9.84 18.36
C VAL A 393 14.36 9.03 19.60
N VAL A 394 15.13 8.01 19.97
CA VAL A 394 14.85 7.16 21.14
C VAL A 394 15.43 7.74 22.44
N SER A 395 16.26 8.79 22.34
CA SER A 395 16.85 9.48 23.48
C SER A 395 15.91 10.55 24.07
N PRO A 396 16.10 10.94 25.34
CA PRO A 396 15.33 12.03 25.95
C PRO A 396 15.94 13.41 25.63
N LEU A 397 16.76 13.51 24.57
CA LEU A 397 17.34 14.77 24.14
C LEU A 397 16.23 15.75 23.71
N PRO A 398 16.46 17.07 23.86
CA PRO A 398 15.46 18.06 23.51
C PRO A 398 15.13 17.95 22.02
N VAL A 399 13.91 17.48 21.77
CA VAL A 399 13.25 17.53 20.47
C VAL A 399 12.54 18.88 20.33
N PRO A 400 12.34 19.40 19.10
CA PRO A 400 11.55 20.61 18.89
C PRO A 400 10.16 20.40 19.49
N THR A 401 9.86 21.05 20.60
CA THR A 401 8.52 21.09 21.17
C THR A 401 7.64 21.91 20.24
N GLY A 402 6.39 21.49 20.04
CA GLY A 402 5.46 22.22 19.19
C GLY A 402 5.40 23.70 19.56
N TYR A 403 5.23 24.57 18.58
CA TYR A 403 5.19 26.02 18.79
C TYR A 403 3.74 26.54 18.91
N TYR A 404 2.79 25.65 19.21
CA TYR A 404 1.37 26.00 19.30
C TYR A 404 1.11 27.16 20.28
N GLU A 405 1.76 27.11 21.46
CA GLU A 405 1.66 28.16 22.50
C GLU A 405 2.30 29.50 22.09
N GLU A 406 3.14 29.50 21.04
CA GLU A 406 3.77 30.70 20.50
C GLU A 406 2.96 31.33 19.35
N LEU A 407 1.86 30.69 18.91
CA LEU A 407 1.00 31.23 17.87
C LEU A 407 0.25 32.47 18.37
N PRO A 408 0.12 33.54 17.57
CA PRO A 408 -0.68 34.70 17.93
C PRO A 408 -2.13 34.30 18.24
N ALA A 409 -2.74 34.89 19.27
CA ALA A 409 -4.12 34.59 19.70
C ALA A 409 -5.15 34.73 18.57
N THR A 410 -4.91 35.63 17.61
CA THR A 410 -5.75 35.77 16.41
C THR A 410 -5.78 34.51 15.53
N VAL A 411 -4.69 33.75 15.49
CA VAL A 411 -4.56 32.49 14.74
C VAL A 411 -5.28 31.37 15.50
N THR A 412 -5.09 31.26 16.82
CA THR A 412 -5.74 30.24 17.66
C THR A 412 -7.27 30.44 17.77
N ASP A 413 -7.74 31.68 17.81
CA ASP A 413 -9.18 32.00 17.88
C ASP A 413 -9.88 31.78 16.52
N THR A 414 -9.19 32.10 15.41
CA THR A 414 -9.70 31.79 14.06
C THR A 414 -9.70 30.29 13.79
N LEU A 415 -8.72 29.55 14.32
CA LEU A 415 -8.67 28.09 14.31
C LEU A 415 -9.89 27.46 15.02
N ALA A 416 -10.21 27.96 16.22
CA ALA A 416 -11.34 27.47 17.01
C ALA A 416 -12.70 27.73 16.34
N THR A 417 -12.83 28.83 15.60
CA THR A 417 -14.09 29.22 14.94
C THR A 417 -14.34 28.49 13.61
N VAL A 418 -13.28 28.12 12.88
CA VAL A 418 -13.40 27.43 11.57
C VAL A 418 -13.52 25.90 11.74
N GLY A 419 -13.21 25.36 12.92
CA GLY A 419 -13.31 23.93 13.20
C GLY A 419 -12.27 23.06 12.47
N LEU A 420 -11.24 23.68 11.89
CA LEU A 420 -10.12 23.00 11.26
C LEU A 420 -8.96 22.84 12.25
N ALA A 421 -8.33 21.67 12.25
CA ALA A 421 -7.19 21.40 13.12
C ALA A 421 -5.98 22.30 12.76
N PRO A 422 -5.22 22.83 13.76
CA PRO A 422 -4.04 23.67 13.54
C PRO A 422 -3.01 23.14 12.53
N PRO A 423 -2.72 21.82 12.49
CA PRO A 423 -1.80 21.27 11.50
C PRO A 423 -2.27 21.40 10.05
N ILE A 424 -3.58 21.27 9.82
CA ILE A 424 -4.18 21.35 8.48
C ILE A 424 -4.10 22.79 7.97
N LEU A 425 -4.38 23.76 8.83
CA LEU A 425 -4.36 25.17 8.42
C LEU A 425 -2.94 25.69 8.19
N VAL A 426 -2.00 25.39 9.09
CA VAL A 426 -0.61 25.87 8.95
C VAL A 426 0.12 25.10 7.84
N GLY A 427 0.11 23.76 7.89
CA GLY A 427 0.78 22.93 6.90
C GLY A 427 0.10 22.98 5.52
N GLY A 428 -1.23 22.84 5.50
CA GLY A 428 -2.01 22.96 4.27
C GLY A 428 -1.98 24.37 3.69
N GLY A 429 -2.00 25.41 4.51
CA GLY A 429 -1.86 26.81 4.07
C GLY A 429 -0.53 27.07 3.39
N LEU A 430 0.58 26.56 3.93
CA LEU A 430 1.91 26.64 3.31
C LEU A 430 1.95 25.90 1.96
N ILE A 431 1.34 24.72 1.87
CA ILE A 431 1.25 23.96 0.62
C ILE A 431 0.42 24.72 -0.42
N VAL A 432 -0.75 25.24 -0.04
CA VAL A 432 -1.62 26.02 -0.93
C VAL A 432 -0.91 27.29 -1.40
N LEU A 433 -0.22 28.01 -0.52
CA LEU A 433 0.56 29.19 -0.89
C LEU A 433 1.67 28.85 -1.89
N PHE A 434 2.38 27.74 -1.67
CA PHE A 434 3.39 27.25 -2.59
C PHE A 434 2.81 26.87 -3.96
N GLU A 435 1.72 26.11 -3.98
CA GLU A 435 1.04 25.69 -5.21
C GLU A 435 0.43 26.88 -5.97
N LEU A 436 -0.14 27.85 -5.26
CA LEU A 436 -0.63 29.10 -5.83
C LEU A 436 0.52 29.88 -6.48
N THR A 437 1.67 29.95 -5.82
CA THR A 437 2.87 30.60 -6.37
C THR A 437 3.36 29.89 -7.63
N ALA A 438 3.36 28.55 -7.63
CA ALA A 438 3.71 27.75 -8.79
C ALA A 438 2.71 27.89 -9.95
N TYR A 439 1.41 27.96 -9.62
CA TYR A 439 0.33 28.20 -10.57
C TYR A 439 0.45 29.59 -11.20
N LEU A 440 0.60 30.64 -10.38
CA LEU A 440 0.76 32.01 -10.85
C LEU A 440 1.99 32.17 -11.74
N ASN A 441 3.12 31.57 -11.37
CA ASN A 441 4.31 31.59 -12.22
C ASN A 441 4.10 30.87 -13.55
N LYS A 442 3.37 29.74 -13.56
CA LYS A 442 3.06 29.02 -14.80
C LYS A 442 2.12 29.81 -15.71
N ASN A 443 1.12 30.48 -15.15
CA ASN A 443 0.01 31.05 -15.91
C ASN A 443 0.17 32.54 -16.24
N TYR A 444 0.95 33.29 -15.45
CA TYR A 444 1.10 34.75 -15.62
C TYR A 444 2.54 35.20 -15.86
N TYR A 445 3.51 34.70 -15.09
CA TYR A 445 4.89 35.22 -15.15
C TYR A 445 5.81 34.48 -16.15
N GLY A 446 5.53 33.21 -16.47
CA GLY A 446 6.22 32.45 -17.52
C GLY A 446 7.69 32.14 -17.27
N SER A 447 8.24 32.35 -16.06
CA SER A 447 9.67 32.12 -15.80
C SER A 447 10.02 30.64 -15.75
N VAL A 448 10.73 30.16 -16.79
CA VAL A 448 11.16 28.76 -16.94
C VAL A 448 12.17 28.34 -15.87
N ARG A 449 13.06 29.26 -15.44
CA ARG A 449 14.04 29.00 -14.37
C ARG A 449 13.34 28.84 -13.01
N LEU A 450 12.41 29.75 -12.71
CA LEU A 450 11.63 29.70 -11.46
C LEU A 450 10.76 28.45 -11.42
N TRP A 451 10.11 28.10 -12.53
CA TRP A 451 9.25 26.92 -12.62
C TRP A 451 10.01 25.60 -12.45
N ARG A 452 11.22 25.49 -13.03
CA ARG A 452 12.12 24.35 -12.78
C ARG A 452 12.55 24.27 -11.32
N GLY A 453 12.85 25.41 -10.69
CA GLY A 453 13.18 25.50 -9.27
C GLY A 453 12.02 25.03 -8.38
N LEU A 454 10.83 25.59 -8.58
CA LEU A 454 9.59 25.21 -7.89
C LEU A 454 9.28 23.73 -8.05
N ARG A 455 9.38 23.16 -9.26
CA ARG A 455 9.16 21.71 -9.46
C ARG A 455 10.11 20.83 -8.67
N ARG A 456 11.39 21.21 -8.57
CA ARG A 456 12.38 20.45 -7.79
C ARG A 456 12.16 20.62 -6.29
N ALA A 457 11.77 21.82 -5.86
CA ALA A 457 11.53 22.14 -4.46
C ALA A 457 10.18 21.63 -3.93
N ARG A 458 9.23 21.28 -4.80
CA ARG A 458 7.87 20.88 -4.42
C ARG A 458 7.83 19.81 -3.33
N LEU A 459 8.51 18.69 -3.55
CA LEU A 459 8.51 17.56 -2.62
C LEU A 459 9.17 17.89 -1.26
N PRO A 460 10.41 18.46 -1.21
CA PRO A 460 11.00 18.82 0.08
C PRO A 460 10.20 19.90 0.81
N LEU A 461 9.60 20.85 0.09
CA LEU A 461 8.83 21.93 0.70
C LEU A 461 7.48 21.44 1.22
N TRP A 462 6.84 20.48 0.54
CA TRP A 462 5.68 19.76 1.09
C TRP A 462 6.03 18.99 2.36
N ALA A 463 7.15 18.27 2.36
CA ALA A 463 7.61 17.54 3.56
C ALA A 463 7.86 18.49 4.74
N VAL A 464 8.55 19.61 4.50
CA VAL A 464 8.76 20.65 5.52
C VAL A 464 7.43 21.25 5.98
N ALA A 465 6.52 21.58 5.07
CA ALA A 465 5.22 22.14 5.42
C ALA A 465 4.36 21.19 6.27
N ILE A 466 4.42 19.88 5.99
CA ILE A 466 3.76 18.86 6.81
C ILE A 466 4.37 18.82 8.22
N VAL A 467 5.70 18.83 8.34
CA VAL A 467 6.39 18.82 9.65
C VAL A 467 6.10 20.11 10.44
N VAL A 468 6.17 21.26 9.79
CA VAL A 468 5.87 22.56 10.38
C VAL A 468 4.40 22.60 10.83
N GLY A 469 3.47 22.18 9.97
CA GLY A 469 2.06 22.03 10.36
C GLY A 469 1.88 21.07 11.52
N TYR A 470 2.54 19.92 11.52
CA TYR A 470 2.45 18.97 12.62
C TYR A 470 2.90 19.56 13.96
N LEU A 471 3.97 20.36 13.95
CA LEU A 471 4.49 21.07 15.13
C LEU A 471 3.57 22.21 15.62
N SER A 472 2.56 22.61 14.84
CA SER A 472 1.51 23.52 15.32
C SER A 472 0.38 22.78 16.04
N SER A 473 0.44 21.46 16.21
CA SER A 473 -0.54 20.71 17.00
C SER A 473 -0.48 21.13 18.49
N PRO A 474 -1.64 21.32 19.17
CA PRO A 474 -1.68 21.52 20.62
C PRO A 474 -1.10 20.34 21.40
N ASP A 475 -1.26 19.13 20.83
CA ASP A 475 -0.76 17.89 21.41
C ASP A 475 -0.24 16.97 20.29
N PRO A 476 1.05 17.06 19.95
CA PRO A 476 1.60 16.26 18.87
C PRO A 476 1.85 14.81 19.34
N ALA A 477 0.93 13.91 18.95
CA ALA A 477 0.89 12.50 19.35
C ALA A 477 2.20 11.69 19.17
N LEU A 478 2.98 11.92 18.11
CA LEU A 478 4.29 11.30 17.87
C LEU A 478 5.29 11.67 18.97
N PHE A 479 5.24 12.88 19.53
CA PHE A 479 6.11 13.23 20.64
C PHE A 479 5.68 12.57 21.94
N ARG A 480 4.37 12.38 22.18
CA ARG A 480 3.90 11.53 23.30
C ARG A 480 4.37 10.09 23.14
N LEU A 481 4.27 9.54 21.93
CA LEU A 481 4.75 8.19 21.61
C LEU A 481 6.26 8.07 21.82
N VAL A 482 7.04 9.00 21.27
CA VAL A 482 8.51 9.04 21.44
C VAL A 482 8.90 9.23 22.89
N GLN A 483 8.23 10.09 23.66
CA GLN A 483 8.49 10.26 25.09
C GLN A 483 8.11 9.03 25.91
N GLN A 484 7.03 8.32 25.55
CA GLN A 484 6.64 7.06 26.20
C GLN A 484 7.65 5.93 25.96
N PHE A 485 8.30 5.92 24.80
CA PHE A 485 9.38 4.98 24.46
C PHE A 485 10.79 5.57 24.69
N SER A 486 10.89 6.76 25.28
CA SER A 486 12.20 7.37 25.55
C SER A 486 12.90 6.57 26.63
N VAL A 487 14.07 6.05 26.28
CA VAL A 487 14.91 5.28 27.20
C VAL A 487 16.00 6.17 27.77
N GLU A 488 16.66 5.72 28.83
CA GLU A 488 17.80 6.42 29.41
C GLU A 488 18.84 6.75 28.31
N PRO A 489 19.48 7.94 28.32
CA PRO A 489 20.41 8.35 27.27
C PRO A 489 21.52 7.32 26.99
N THR A 490 21.93 6.58 28.03
CA THR A 490 22.90 5.49 27.96
C THR A 490 22.39 4.31 27.12
N VAL A 491 21.13 3.93 27.28
CA VAL A 491 20.47 2.88 26.51
C VAL A 491 20.24 3.34 25.06
N ALA A 492 19.82 4.59 24.84
CA ALA A 492 19.63 5.13 23.50
C ALA A 492 20.96 5.19 22.71
N ALA A 493 22.05 5.59 23.37
CA ALA A 493 23.39 5.55 22.80
C ALA A 493 23.84 4.11 22.52
N ALA A 494 23.56 3.17 23.44
CA ALA A 494 23.86 1.76 23.24
C ALA A 494 23.09 1.15 22.07
N VAL A 495 21.85 1.57 21.82
CA VAL A 495 21.07 1.17 20.63
C VAL A 495 21.74 1.68 19.34
N ALA A 496 22.10 2.97 19.28
CA ALA A 496 22.76 3.53 18.10
C ALA A 496 24.11 2.84 17.81
N VAL A 497 24.95 2.66 18.84
CA VAL A 497 26.23 1.96 18.71
C VAL A 497 26.02 0.48 18.40
N GLY A 498 25.03 -0.17 19.00
CA GLY A 498 24.66 -1.55 18.74
C GLY A 498 24.25 -1.78 17.29
N LEU A 499 23.47 -0.86 16.70
CA LEU A 499 23.12 -0.89 15.29
C LEU A 499 24.34 -0.75 14.38
N VAL A 500 25.29 0.14 14.73
CA VAL A 500 26.57 0.27 14.00
C VAL A 500 27.38 -1.03 14.09
N VAL A 501 27.51 -1.61 15.28
CA VAL A 501 28.26 -2.87 15.49
C VAL A 501 27.60 -4.03 14.75
N LEU A 502 26.27 -4.13 14.77
CA LEU A 502 25.51 -5.12 14.03
C LEU A 502 25.73 -4.97 12.51
N PHE A 503 25.67 -3.73 12.02
CA PHE A 503 25.93 -3.43 10.61
C PHE A 503 27.35 -3.79 10.17
N GLU A 504 28.37 -3.39 10.93
CA GLU A 504 29.76 -3.77 10.63
C GLU A 504 29.98 -5.28 10.77
N GLY A 505 29.37 -5.92 11.77
CA GLY A 505 29.44 -7.36 11.97
C GLY A 505 28.79 -8.15 10.83
N THR A 506 27.65 -7.68 10.31
CA THR A 506 27.01 -8.28 9.13
C THR A 506 27.82 -8.08 7.85
N LEU A 507 28.45 -6.91 7.67
CA LEU A 507 29.39 -6.68 6.57
C LEU A 507 30.61 -7.62 6.67
N ALA A 508 31.22 -7.72 7.84
CA ALA A 508 32.37 -8.60 8.07
C ALA A 508 32.02 -10.07 7.85
N LEU A 509 30.87 -10.53 8.34
CA LEU A 509 30.37 -11.88 8.12
C LEU A 509 30.06 -12.15 6.64
N ALA A 510 29.51 -11.15 5.94
CA ALA A 510 29.23 -11.25 4.51
C ALA A 510 30.52 -11.35 3.69
N ARG A 511 31.55 -10.55 4.01
CA ARG A 511 32.88 -10.62 3.40
C ARG A 511 33.58 -11.94 3.67
N TRP A 512 33.52 -12.42 4.92
CA TRP A 512 34.07 -13.73 5.29
C TRP A 512 33.41 -14.88 4.51
N ARG A 513 32.09 -14.81 4.31
CA ARG A 513 31.35 -15.80 3.49
C ARG A 513 31.60 -15.67 1.99
N SER A 514 31.87 -14.47 1.48
CA SER A 514 32.18 -14.27 0.05
C SER A 514 33.61 -14.66 -0.30
N GLY A 515 34.47 -14.87 0.69
CA GLY A 515 35.84 -15.34 0.48
C GLY A 515 36.72 -14.33 -0.25
N ASP A 516 36.42 -13.04 -0.13
CA ASP A 516 37.18 -11.98 -0.77
C ASP A 516 38.42 -11.67 0.09
N PRO A 517 39.63 -12.05 -0.34
CA PRO A 517 40.84 -11.74 0.39
C PRO A 517 41.23 -10.30 0.04
N GLU A 518 40.77 -9.34 0.83
CA GLU A 518 41.42 -8.01 0.88
C GLU A 518 42.89 -8.13 1.34
N ASP A 519 43.29 -9.28 1.91
CA ASP A 519 44.62 -9.54 2.48
C ASP A 519 45.74 -9.76 1.44
N ASP A 520 45.41 -9.97 0.15
CA ASP A 520 46.45 -10.16 -0.89
C ASP A 520 46.86 -8.85 -1.59
N ARG A 521 46.05 -7.78 -1.53
CA ARG A 521 46.37 -6.50 -2.19
C ARG A 521 47.41 -5.69 -1.42
N ASP A 522 47.45 -5.82 -0.10
CA ASP A 522 48.48 -5.19 0.72
C ASP A 522 49.80 -5.98 0.68
N ALA A 523 49.73 -7.30 0.50
CA ALA A 523 50.91 -8.17 0.33
C ALA A 523 51.62 -7.98 -1.03
N GLU A 524 50.88 -7.69 -2.10
CA GLU A 524 51.47 -7.43 -3.42
C GLU A 524 52.13 -6.03 -3.49
N PHE A 525 51.61 -5.04 -2.74
CA PHE A 525 52.23 -3.71 -2.64
C PHE A 525 53.52 -3.70 -1.79
N GLU A 526 53.60 -4.57 -0.77
CA GLU A 526 54.85 -4.80 -0.01
C GLU A 526 55.86 -5.71 -0.74
N ALA A 527 55.44 -6.42 -1.79
CA ALA A 527 56.35 -7.22 -2.63
C ALA A 527 56.91 -6.42 -3.83
N GLU A 528 56.27 -5.32 -4.23
CA GLU A 528 56.73 -4.41 -5.31
C GLU A 528 57.40 -3.11 -4.81
N THR A 529 57.53 -2.90 -3.49
CA THR A 529 58.30 -1.80 -2.88
C THR A 529 59.54 -2.30 -2.14
#